data_AF-A0A565CIB0-F1
#
_entry.id   AF-A0A565CIB0-F1
#
_cell.length_a   1.000
_cell.length_b   1.000
_cell.length_c   1.000
_cell.angle_alpha   90.00
_cell.angle_beta   90.00
_cell.angle_gamma   90.00
#
_symmetry.space_group_name_H-M   'P 1'
#
loop_
_entity.id
_entity.type
_entity.pdbx_description
1 polymer ?
#
loop_
_entity_poly.entity_id
_entity_poly.type
_entity_poly.pdbx_seq_one_letter_code
_entity_poly.pdbx_strand_id
1 'polypeptide(L)'
;MLGDFITRIIILLVGYAYPAYGCYKSVEKKKLEIQELRYWCKYWILVSLLTVFERIGDITVSWLPLYGEIKIALLVYLWYPKSQGIIYVYETLLRPYMSRHQSDFDNRISVLKIRGHSVIIQLLQCGYHWTLQIFKHLQQQFSIDKV
;
A
#
# COMPACT_ATOMS: atom_id res chain seq x y z
N MET A 1 19.34 -19.52 -5.38
CA MET A 1 19.77 -18.68 -4.23
C MET A 1 20.37 -17.37 -4.73
N LEU A 2 21.49 -17.37 -5.48
CA LEU A 2 22.10 -16.13 -5.99
C LEU A 2 21.24 -15.40 -7.03
N GLY A 3 20.64 -16.14 -7.98
CA GLY A 3 19.76 -15.57 -9.01
C GLY A 3 18.57 -14.80 -8.44
N ASP A 4 17.80 -15.42 -7.53
CA ASP A 4 16.65 -14.77 -6.88
C ASP A 4 17.05 -13.49 -6.11
N PHE A 5 18.22 -13.51 -5.45
CA PHE A 5 18.73 -12.32 -4.77
C PHE A 5 19.03 -11.17 -5.74
N ILE A 6 19.67 -11.48 -6.87
CA ILE A 6 19.95 -10.50 -7.93
C ILE A 6 18.66 -9.96 -8.53
N THR A 7 17.71 -10.85 -8.88
CA THR A 7 16.38 -10.48 -9.40
C THR A 7 15.66 -9.53 -8.45
N ARG A 8 15.67 -9.81 -7.14
CA ARG A 8 15.07 -8.94 -6.12
C ARG A 8 15.73 -7.56 -6.05
N ILE A 9 17.05 -7.48 -6.10
CA ILE A 9 17.77 -6.20 -6.14
C ILE A 9 17.37 -5.41 -7.39
N ILE A 10 17.33 -6.06 -8.55
CA ILE A 10 16.92 -5.41 -9.80
C ILE A 10 15.49 -4.89 -9.69
N ILE A 11 14.56 -5.68 -9.15
CA ILE A 11 13.17 -5.25 -8.92
C ILE A 11 13.12 -4.02 -8.01
N LEU A 12 13.85 -4.03 -6.89
CA LEU A 12 13.86 -2.90 -5.96
C LEU A 12 14.43 -1.63 -6.62
N LEU A 13 15.49 -1.74 -7.42
CA LEU A 13 16.11 -0.59 -8.07
C LEU A 13 15.25 -0.08 -9.24
N VAL A 14 14.88 -0.97 -10.15
CA VAL A 14 14.22 -0.62 -11.42
C VAL A 14 12.71 -0.48 -11.27
N GLY A 15 12.08 -1.34 -10.48
CA GLY A 15 10.62 -1.34 -10.25
C GLY A 15 10.15 -0.38 -9.16
N TYR A 16 11.01 -0.04 -8.19
CA TYR A 16 10.62 0.82 -7.06
C TYR A 16 11.41 2.12 -6.97
N ALA A 17 12.75 2.04 -6.93
CA ALA A 17 13.58 3.24 -6.71
C ALA A 17 13.53 4.20 -7.90
N TYR A 18 13.62 3.70 -9.14
CA TYR A 18 13.55 4.55 -10.33
C TYR A 18 12.21 5.28 -10.47
N PRO A 19 11.04 4.60 -10.40
CA PRO A 19 9.74 5.28 -10.40
C PRO A 19 9.55 6.24 -9.22
N ALA A 20 10.07 5.92 -8.04
CA ALA A 20 10.00 6.81 -6.88
C ALA A 20 10.78 8.10 -7.12
N TYR A 21 11.98 8.03 -7.71
CA TYR A 21 12.72 9.21 -8.13
C TYR A 21 11.98 10.00 -9.21
N GLY A 22 11.31 9.30 -10.14
CA GLY A 22 10.41 9.91 -11.13
C GLY A 22 9.28 10.72 -10.47
N CYS A 23 8.63 10.17 -9.45
CA CYS A 23 7.62 10.88 -8.66
C CYS A 23 8.20 12.14 -8.00
N TYR A 24 9.33 12.00 -7.31
CA TYR A 24 10.01 13.13 -6.66
C TYR A 24 10.28 14.25 -7.66
N LYS A 25 10.87 13.91 -8.82
CA LYS A 25 11.16 14.88 -9.87
C LYS A 25 9.90 15.55 -10.41
N SER A 26 8.80 14.81 -10.61
CA SER A 26 7.54 15.38 -11.09
C SER A 26 6.85 16.28 -10.05
N VAL A 27 7.02 16.00 -8.76
CA VAL A 27 6.45 16.82 -7.66
C VAL A 27 7.25 18.11 -7.43
N GLU A 28 8.58 18.06 -7.55
CA GLU A 28 9.46 19.22 -7.33
C GLU A 28 9.54 20.19 -8.53
N LYS A 29 8.89 19.87 -9.66
CA LYS A 29 8.83 20.78 -10.81
C LYS A 29 8.13 22.08 -10.43
N LYS A 30 8.76 23.23 -10.74
CA LYS A 30 8.18 24.58 -10.54
C LYS A 30 6.79 24.74 -11.16
N LYS A 31 6.54 24.08 -12.29
CA LYS A 31 5.22 23.99 -12.92
C LYS A 31 4.74 22.55 -12.84
N LEU A 32 3.69 22.32 -12.07
CA LEU A 32 3.12 21.00 -11.87
C LEU A 32 2.42 20.50 -13.14
N GLU A 33 2.96 19.44 -13.73
CA GLU A 33 2.37 18.75 -14.87
C GLU A 33 1.47 17.62 -14.38
N ILE A 34 0.17 17.91 -14.26
CA ILE A 34 -0.85 16.99 -13.72
C ILE A 34 -0.86 15.65 -14.47
N GLN A 35 -0.56 15.65 -15.78
CA GLN A 35 -0.50 14.44 -16.60
C GLN A 35 0.63 13.50 -16.17
N GLU A 36 1.82 14.03 -15.86
CA GLU A 36 2.93 13.22 -15.37
C GLU A 36 2.66 12.69 -13.95
N LEU A 37 2.09 13.51 -13.08
CA LEU A 37 1.71 13.06 -11.74
C LEU A 37 0.70 11.91 -11.82
N ARG A 38 -0.32 12.07 -12.68
CA ARG A 38 -1.33 11.03 -12.91
C ARG A 38 -0.71 9.75 -13.49
N TYR A 39 0.28 9.87 -14.37
CA TYR A 39 1.00 8.71 -14.91
C TYR A 39 1.65 7.89 -13.79
N TRP A 40 2.40 8.54 -12.89
CA TRP A 40 3.01 7.85 -11.76
C TRP A 40 1.98 7.28 -10.78
N CYS A 41 0.86 7.97 -10.53
CA CYS A 41 -0.21 7.41 -9.72
C CYS A 41 -0.80 6.14 -10.35
N LYS A 42 -1.08 6.15 -11.66
CA LYS A 42 -1.57 4.95 -12.37
C LYS A 42 -0.55 3.81 -12.28
N TYR A 43 0.74 4.11 -12.42
CA TYR A 43 1.81 3.12 -12.25
C TYR A 43 1.75 2.45 -10.87
N TRP A 44 1.75 3.23 -9.79
CA TRP A 44 1.75 2.69 -8.43
C TRP A 44 0.50 1.88 -8.08
N ILE A 45 -0.66 2.24 -8.64
CA ILE A 45 -1.88 1.44 -8.49
C ILE A 45 -1.71 0.07 -9.17
N LEU A 46 -1.19 0.05 -10.41
CA LEU A 46 -0.96 -1.21 -11.13
C LEU A 46 0.11 -2.08 -10.46
N VAL A 47 1.21 -1.48 -9.99
CA VAL A 47 2.25 -2.21 -9.23
C VAL A 47 1.66 -2.81 -7.96
N SER A 48 0.83 -2.08 -7.23
CA SER A 48 0.21 -2.59 -6.00
C SER A 48 -0.68 -3.82 -6.28
N LEU A 49 -1.48 -3.79 -7.34
CA LEU A 49 -2.28 -4.94 -7.77
C LEU A 49 -1.39 -6.10 -8.21
N LEU A 50 -0.36 -5.80 -8.99
CA LEU A 50 0.60 -6.79 -9.44
C LEU A 50 1.26 -7.49 -8.27
N THR A 51 1.72 -6.77 -7.25
CA THR A 51 2.32 -7.35 -6.04
C THR A 51 1.37 -8.32 -5.31
N VAL A 52 0.06 -8.02 -5.29
CA VAL A 52 -0.94 -8.94 -4.73
C VAL A 52 -1.05 -10.20 -5.60
N PHE A 53 -1.12 -10.06 -6.91
CA PHE A 53 -1.13 -11.21 -7.84
C PHE A 53 0.15 -12.01 -7.81
N GLU A 54 1.32 -11.37 -7.68
CA GLU A 54 2.62 -12.02 -7.53
C GLU A 54 2.66 -12.89 -6.29
N ARG A 55 2.11 -12.43 -5.15
CA ARG A 55 2.04 -13.25 -3.93
C ARG A 55 1.24 -14.54 -4.14
N ILE A 56 0.18 -14.47 -4.94
CA ILE A 56 -0.63 -15.64 -5.31
C ILE A 56 0.13 -16.50 -6.34
N GLY A 57 0.78 -15.87 -7.30
CA GLY A 57 1.61 -16.51 -8.33
C GLY A 57 2.81 -17.25 -7.74
N ASP A 58 3.41 -16.74 -6.67
CA ASP A 58 4.55 -17.36 -5.98
C ASP A 58 4.14 -18.68 -5.33
N ILE A 59 2.89 -18.80 -4.90
CA ILE A 59 2.36 -20.04 -4.32
C ILE A 59 2.04 -21.06 -5.42
N THR A 60 1.65 -20.60 -6.63
CA THR A 60 1.03 -21.45 -7.66
C THR A 60 1.94 -21.76 -8.87
N VAL A 61 2.80 -20.83 -9.27
CA VAL A 61 3.58 -20.84 -10.53
C VAL A 61 5.11 -20.81 -10.28
N SER A 62 5.55 -20.81 -9.03
CA SER A 62 6.99 -20.73 -8.67
C SER A 62 7.85 -21.88 -9.18
N TRP A 63 7.25 -22.98 -9.63
CA TRP A 63 7.96 -24.12 -10.23
C TRP A 63 8.41 -23.87 -11.68
N LEU A 64 7.92 -22.82 -12.35
CA LEU A 64 8.24 -22.53 -13.75
C LEU A 64 9.62 -21.84 -13.90
N PRO A 65 10.56 -22.41 -14.68
CA PRO A 65 11.81 -21.73 -15.01
C PRO A 65 11.51 -20.50 -15.88
N LEU A 66 12.04 -19.33 -15.52
CA LEU A 66 11.78 -17.97 -16.08
C LEU A 66 10.72 -17.11 -15.40
N TYR A 67 10.03 -17.61 -14.37
CA TYR A 67 9.01 -16.82 -13.67
C TYR A 67 9.54 -15.49 -13.10
N GLY A 68 10.75 -15.49 -12.51
CA GLY A 68 11.37 -14.26 -11.97
C GLY A 68 11.71 -13.20 -13.04
N GLU A 69 12.17 -13.63 -14.21
CA GLU A 69 12.52 -12.72 -15.32
C GLU A 69 11.27 -12.08 -15.93
N ILE A 70 10.18 -12.86 -16.04
CA ILE A 70 8.88 -12.35 -16.50
C ILE A 70 8.37 -11.24 -15.59
N LYS A 71 8.56 -11.35 -14.27
CA LYS A 71 8.19 -10.29 -13.32
C LYS A 71 8.92 -8.99 -13.61
N ILE A 72 10.25 -9.06 -13.80
CA ILE A 72 11.06 -7.88 -14.12
C ILE A 72 10.58 -7.28 -15.44
N ALA A 73 10.39 -8.10 -16.47
CA ALA A 73 9.94 -7.63 -17.78
C ALA A 73 8.57 -6.93 -17.69
N LEU A 74 7.65 -7.45 -16.88
CA LEU A 74 6.33 -6.85 -16.69
C LEU A 74 6.40 -5.52 -15.94
N LEU A 75 7.21 -5.42 -14.88
CA LEU A 75 7.45 -4.14 -14.18
C LEU A 75 8.06 -3.10 -15.11
N VAL A 76 9.08 -3.47 -15.89
CA VAL A 76 9.70 -2.59 -16.89
C VAL A 76 8.71 -2.17 -17.95
N TYR A 77 7.91 -3.11 -18.46
CA TYR A 77 6.86 -2.81 -19.42
C TYR A 77 5.85 -1.78 -18.89
N LEU A 78 5.52 -1.80 -17.60
CA LEU A 78 4.60 -0.83 -17.01
C LEU A 78 5.20 0.57 -16.94
N TRP A 79 6.40 0.77 -16.37
CA TRP A 79 6.92 2.14 -16.22
C TRP A 79 7.54 2.70 -17.49
N TYR A 80 7.93 1.87 -18.46
CA TYR A 80 8.58 2.34 -19.69
C TYR A 80 7.62 3.19 -20.53
N PRO A 81 7.86 4.52 -20.67
CA PRO A 81 6.85 5.44 -21.20
C PRO A 81 6.48 5.20 -22.67
N LYS A 82 7.35 4.55 -23.46
CA LYS A 82 7.05 4.24 -24.87
C LYS A 82 6.17 3.00 -25.07
N SER A 83 6.06 2.11 -24.09
CA SER A 83 5.30 0.85 -24.24
C SER A 83 3.79 1.05 -24.16
N GLN A 84 3.33 2.22 -23.72
CA GLN A 84 1.92 2.48 -23.35
C GLN A 84 1.32 1.44 -22.39
N GLY A 85 2.15 0.67 -21.67
CA GLY A 85 1.70 -0.45 -20.84
C GLY A 85 0.72 -0.03 -19.75
N ILE A 86 0.99 1.08 -19.06
CA ILE A 86 0.06 1.64 -18.08
C ILE A 86 -1.27 2.01 -18.72
N ILE A 87 -1.27 2.66 -19.89
CA ILE A 87 -2.51 3.11 -20.54
C ILE A 87 -3.36 1.90 -20.89
N TYR A 88 -2.77 0.89 -21.51
CA TYR A 88 -3.47 -0.33 -21.88
C TYR A 88 -4.07 -1.04 -20.66
N VAL A 89 -3.25 -1.37 -19.66
CA VAL A 89 -3.71 -2.14 -18.50
C VAL A 89 -4.71 -1.33 -17.66
N TYR A 90 -4.46 -0.04 -17.46
CA TYR A 90 -5.33 0.81 -16.67
C TYR A 90 -6.70 1.02 -17.34
N GLU A 91 -6.72 1.38 -18.62
CA GLU A 91 -7.97 1.70 -19.32
C GLU A 91 -8.78 0.45 -19.66
N THR A 92 -8.13 -0.67 -20.00
CA THR A 92 -8.81 -1.90 -20.43
C THR A 92 -9.27 -2.76 -19.25
N LEU A 93 -8.47 -2.89 -18.19
CA LEU A 93 -8.79 -3.80 -17.09
C LEU A 93 -9.25 -3.04 -15.84
N LEU A 94 -8.45 -2.09 -15.39
CA LEU A 94 -8.67 -1.51 -14.07
C LEU A 94 -9.83 -0.51 -14.04
N ARG A 95 -9.93 0.36 -15.04
CA ARG A 95 -10.98 1.38 -15.13
C ARG A 95 -12.40 0.79 -15.17
N PRO A 96 -12.74 -0.19 -16.02
CA PRO A 96 -14.07 -0.78 -16.00
C PRO A 96 -14.34 -1.57 -14.72
N TYR A 97 -13.33 -2.26 -14.19
CA TYR A 97 -13.47 -3.01 -12.93
C TYR A 97 -13.78 -2.08 -11.75
N MET A 98 -13.01 -1.00 -11.61
CA MET A 98 -13.20 -0.03 -10.53
C MET A 98 -14.50 0.73 -10.71
N SER A 99 -14.84 1.20 -11.91
CA SER A 99 -16.08 1.93 -12.16
C SER A 99 -17.33 1.13 -11.79
N ARG A 100 -17.29 -0.20 -11.93
CA ARG A 100 -18.41 -1.09 -11.58
C ARG A 100 -18.55 -1.31 -10.07
N HIS A 101 -17.45 -1.25 -9.32
CA HIS A 101 -17.42 -1.59 -7.89
C HIS A 101 -17.15 -0.39 -6.98
N GLN A 102 -16.92 0.80 -7.53
CA GLN A 102 -16.51 1.98 -6.79
C GLN A 102 -17.50 2.33 -5.67
N SER A 103 -18.80 2.31 -5.95
CA SER A 103 -19.83 2.62 -4.95
C SER A 103 -19.84 1.63 -3.78
N ASP A 104 -19.64 0.33 -4.04
CA ASP A 104 -19.57 -0.68 -2.98
C ASP A 104 -18.29 -0.52 -2.15
N PHE A 105 -17.14 -0.27 -2.79
CA PHE A 105 -15.89 -0.02 -2.08
C PHE A 105 -15.96 1.24 -1.21
N ASP A 106 -16.51 2.34 -1.71
CA ASP A 106 -16.64 3.60 -0.98
C ASP A 106 -17.55 3.43 0.25
N ASN A 107 -18.66 2.69 0.10
CA ASN A 107 -19.55 2.35 1.22
C ASN A 107 -18.84 1.46 2.25
N ARG A 108 -18.09 0.44 1.83
CA ARG A 108 -17.34 -0.43 2.76
C ARG A 108 -16.24 0.31 3.51
N ILE A 109 -15.48 1.16 2.82
CA ILE A 109 -14.39 1.93 3.41
C ILE A 109 -14.95 2.95 4.42
N SER A 110 -16.05 3.62 4.11
CA SER A 110 -16.69 4.56 5.05
C SER A 110 -17.21 3.84 6.31
N VAL A 111 -17.85 2.67 6.16
CA VAL A 111 -18.27 1.84 7.30
C VAL A 111 -17.07 1.39 8.14
N LEU A 112 -15.98 0.97 7.50
CA LEU A 112 -14.76 0.56 8.19
C LEU A 112 -14.13 1.74 8.95
N LYS A 113 -14.10 2.93 8.35
CA LYS A 113 -13.58 4.15 8.98
C LYS A 113 -14.38 4.52 10.24
N ILE A 114 -15.71 4.46 10.16
CA ILE A 114 -16.59 4.72 11.31
C ILE A 114 -16.35 3.70 12.41
N ARG A 115 -16.30 2.41 12.06
CA ARG A 115 -16.04 1.31 13.03
C ARG A 115 -14.65 1.44 13.66
N GLY A 116 -13.62 1.72 12.86
CA GLY A 116 -12.25 1.93 13.33
C GLY A 116 -12.18 3.09 14.32
N HIS A 117 -12.85 4.20 14.02
CA HIS A 117 -12.92 5.35 14.93
C HIS A 117 -13.60 5.00 16.25
N SER A 118 -14.70 4.23 16.23
CA SER A 118 -15.36 3.78 17.46
C SER A 118 -14.48 2.86 18.31
N VAL A 119 -13.71 1.96 17.70
CA VAL A 119 -12.79 1.06 18.42
C VAL A 119 -11.67 1.87 19.07
N ILE A 120 -11.09 2.84 18.36
CA ILE A 120 -10.04 3.71 18.92
C ILE A 120 -10.58 4.49 20.13
N ILE A 121 -11.77 5.08 20.03
CA ILE A 121 -12.38 5.80 21.16
C ILE A 121 -12.62 4.86 22.34
N GLN A 122 -13.14 3.65 22.11
CA GLN A 122 -13.36 2.67 23.17
C GLN A 122 -12.07 2.29 23.88
N LEU A 123 -10.98 2.07 23.14
CA LEU A 123 -9.67 1.78 23.73
C LEU A 123 -9.14 2.95 24.55
N LEU A 124 -9.28 4.19 24.06
CA LEU A 124 -8.87 5.39 24.80
C LEU A 124 -9.69 5.59 26.09
N GLN A 125 -11.01 5.42 26.02
CA GLN A 125 -11.90 5.51 27.18
C GLN A 125 -11.61 4.43 28.20
N CYS A 126 -11.40 3.19 27.76
CA CYS A 126 -11.01 2.07 28.61
C CYS A 126 -9.67 2.38 29.31
N GLY A 127 -8.66 2.81 28.54
CA GLY A 127 -7.35 3.19 29.09
C GLY A 127 -7.44 4.29 30.15
N TYR A 128 -8.21 5.36 29.89
CA TYR A 128 -8.43 6.44 30.87
C TYR A 128 -9.15 5.95 32.13
N HIS A 129 -10.12 5.06 31.99
CA HIS A 129 -10.84 4.50 33.13
C HIS A 129 -9.93 3.63 34.02
N TRP A 130 -9.12 2.76 33.42
CA TRP A 130 -8.16 1.92 34.14
C TRP A 130 -7.11 2.75 34.89
N THR A 131 -6.57 3.81 34.28
CA THR A 131 -5.56 4.66 34.96
C THR A 131 -6.14 5.38 36.16
N LEU A 132 -7.37 5.90 36.07
CA LEU A 132 -8.05 6.51 37.20
C LEU A 132 -8.34 5.51 38.33
N GLN A 133 -8.74 4.28 37.99
CA GLN A 133 -8.97 3.24 38.99
C GLN A 133 -7.68 2.87 39.74
N ILE A 134 -6.58 2.69 39.03
CA ILE A 134 -5.28 2.39 39.64
C ILE A 134 -4.82 3.55 40.53
N PHE A 135 -4.92 4.79 40.05
CA PHE A 135 -4.55 5.97 40.84
C PHE A 135 -5.34 6.05 42.15
N LYS A 136 -6.65 5.80 42.11
CA LYS A 136 -7.51 5.76 43.31
C LYS A 136 -7.07 4.65 44.27
N HIS A 137 -6.80 3.45 43.78
CA HIS A 137 -6.33 2.33 44.60
C HIS A 137 -4.99 2.65 45.28
N LEU A 138 -4.04 3.22 44.55
CA LEU A 138 -2.72 3.59 45.08
C LEU A 138 -2.82 4.68 46.16
N GLN A 139 -3.67 5.69 45.94
CA GLN A 139 -3.88 6.76 46.93
C GLN A 139 -4.51 6.22 48.22
N GLN A 140 -5.44 5.27 48.12
CA GLN A 140 -6.09 4.66 49.27
C GLN A 140 -5.12 3.82 50.11
N GLN A 141 -4.23 3.06 49.47
CA GLN A 141 -3.23 2.26 50.16
C GLN A 141 -2.20 3.13 50.90
N PHE A 142 -1.70 4.18 50.25
CA PHE A 142 -0.74 5.10 50.87
C PHE A 142 -1.35 5.92 52.03
N SER A 143 -2.67 6.13 52.03
CA SER A 143 -3.36 6.79 53.15
C SER A 143 -3.55 5.87 54.36
N ILE A 144 -3.62 4.54 54.16
CA ILE A 144 -3.76 3.56 55.24
C ILE A 144 -2.41 3.31 55.91
N ASP A 145 -1.32 3.25 55.15
CA ASP A 145 0.04 3.04 55.68
C ASP A 145 0.58 4.25 56.50
N LYS A 146 -0.11 5.39 56.47
CA LYS A 146 0.24 6.61 57.22
C LYS A 146 -0.53 6.79 58.53
N VAL A 147 -1.44 5.88 58.87
CA VAL A 147 -2.22 5.85 60.13
C VAL A 147 -1.68 4.74 61.02
#